data_AF-A0A7J8ACS8-F1
#
_entry.id   AF-A0A7J8ACS8-F1
#
_cell.length_a   1.000
_cell.length_b   1.000
_cell.length_c   1.000
_cell.angle_alpha   90.00
_cell.angle_beta   90.00
_cell.angle_gamma   90.00
#
_symmetry.space_group_name_H-M   'P 1'
#
loop_
_entity.id
_entity.type
_entity.pdbx_description
1 polymer ?
#
loop_
_entity_poly.entity_id
_entity_poly.type
_entity_poly.pdbx_seq_one_letter_code
_entity_poly.pdbx_strand_id
1 'polypeptide(L)'
;MPRARPPSAAMANRGPSYGLSREVQEKIEQKYDADLENKLINSLYPPGQEPIAKISGSKMAFKQMEQISQFLKAAEAYGVRTTDIFQTVDLWEGKDMAAVQRTLMALGSVAVTKDDGCYRGEPSWFHRKAQQNRRGFSEEQLRQGQNVIGLQMGSNKGASQAGMTGYGMPRQIL
;
A
#
# COMPACT_ATOMS: atom_id res chain seq x y z
N MET A 1 -36.10 48.12 -23.52
CA MET A 1 -34.67 48.48 -23.69
C MET A 1 -33.83 47.47 -22.91
N PRO A 2 -33.16 46.48 -23.55
CA PRO A 2 -32.38 45.47 -22.84
C PRO A 2 -30.94 45.97 -22.59
N ARG A 3 -30.42 45.73 -21.37
CA ARG A 3 -29.04 46.06 -20.99
C ARG A 3 -28.06 45.05 -21.60
N ALA A 4 -27.01 45.55 -22.26
CA ALA A 4 -25.94 44.75 -22.84
C ALA A 4 -25.14 43.98 -21.77
N ARG A 5 -24.80 42.72 -22.07
CA ARG A 5 -23.97 41.83 -21.23
C ARG A 5 -22.48 42.22 -21.40
N PRO A 6 -21.65 42.28 -20.35
CA PRO A 6 -20.23 42.60 -20.51
C PRO A 6 -19.47 41.45 -21.22
N PRO A 7 -18.40 41.74 -21.96
CA PRO A 7 -17.63 40.72 -22.65
C PRO A 7 -16.91 39.80 -21.66
N SER A 8 -16.95 38.50 -21.96
CA SER A 8 -16.16 37.46 -21.30
C SER A 8 -14.68 37.85 -21.34
N ALA A 9 -14.05 37.90 -20.16
CA ALA A 9 -12.61 38.05 -20.04
C ALA A 9 -11.95 36.86 -20.74
N ALA A 10 -11.36 37.11 -21.90
CA ALA A 10 -10.45 36.18 -22.55
C ALA A 10 -9.32 35.87 -21.56
N MET A 11 -9.13 34.59 -21.23
CA MET A 11 -7.98 34.13 -20.45
C MET A 11 -6.72 34.41 -21.25
N ALA A 12 -6.08 35.54 -20.95
CA ALA A 12 -4.81 35.93 -21.50
C ALA A 12 -3.76 34.89 -21.10
N ASN A 13 -3.23 34.19 -22.10
CA ASN A 13 -1.85 33.69 -22.18
C ASN A 13 -1.16 33.44 -20.83
N ARG A 14 -1.17 32.19 -20.34
CA ARG A 14 -0.05 31.71 -19.51
C ARG A 14 1.19 31.66 -20.41
N GLY A 15 1.92 32.76 -20.49
CA GLY A 15 3.25 32.78 -21.08
C GLY A 15 4.21 31.87 -20.29
N PRO A 16 5.37 31.48 -20.87
CA PRO A 16 6.31 30.62 -20.18
C PRO A 16 6.77 31.30 -18.89
N SER A 17 6.68 30.60 -17.75
CA SER A 17 7.12 31.14 -16.46
C SER A 17 8.64 31.26 -16.43
N TYR A 18 9.16 32.45 -16.73
CA TYR A 18 10.57 32.79 -16.50
C TYR A 18 10.72 33.45 -15.11
N GLY A 19 11.79 33.09 -14.40
CA GLY A 19 12.17 33.65 -13.09
C GLY A 19 11.68 32.83 -11.89
N LEU A 20 12.57 32.58 -10.92
CA LEU A 20 12.46 31.86 -9.64
C LEU A 20 11.77 30.48 -9.66
N SER A 21 10.55 30.34 -10.21
CA SER A 21 9.87 29.06 -10.39
C SER A 21 10.65 28.13 -11.31
N ARG A 22 11.17 28.61 -12.45
CA ARG A 22 11.98 27.78 -13.36
C ARG A 22 13.31 27.34 -12.75
N GLU A 23 13.97 28.23 -12.03
CA GLU A 23 15.22 27.92 -11.32
C GLU A 23 14.98 26.96 -10.15
N VAL A 24 13.83 27.07 -9.48
CA VAL A 24 13.38 26.12 -8.46
C VAL A 24 13.04 24.78 -9.09
N GLN A 25 12.34 24.75 -10.23
CA GLN A 25 12.08 23.53 -11.00
C GLN A 25 13.39 22.86 -11.42
N GLU A 26 14.32 23.61 -12.01
CA GLU A 26 15.65 23.10 -12.41
C GLU A 26 16.45 22.59 -11.20
N LYS A 27 16.35 23.23 -10.03
CA LYS A 27 16.97 22.74 -8.79
C LYS A 27 16.29 21.48 -8.23
N ILE A 28 14.98 21.33 -8.43
CA ILE A 28 14.24 20.11 -8.06
C ILE A 28 14.60 18.98 -9.02
N GLU A 29 14.62 19.25 -10.32
CA GLU A 29 15.04 18.30 -11.37
C GLU A 29 16.51 17.89 -11.21
N GLN A 30 17.40 18.81 -10.83
CA GLN A 30 18.79 18.50 -10.50
C GLN A 30 18.94 17.59 -9.28
N LYS A 31 17.96 17.57 -8.38
CA LYS A 31 17.96 16.71 -7.18
C LYS A 31 17.34 15.33 -7.42
N TYR A 32 16.64 15.14 -8.54
CA TYR A 32 16.04 13.86 -8.88
C TYR A 32 17.07 12.93 -9.52
N ASP A 33 17.45 11.88 -8.79
CA ASP A 33 18.33 10.83 -9.30
C ASP A 33 17.48 9.75 -9.98
N ALA A 34 17.57 9.67 -11.32
CA ALA A 34 16.79 8.73 -12.14
C ALA A 34 17.13 7.25 -11.89
N ASP A 35 18.15 6.99 -11.08
CA ASP A 35 18.56 5.65 -10.68
C ASP A 35 18.05 5.24 -9.29
N LEU A 36 17.43 6.17 -8.54
CA LEU A 36 17.12 5.98 -7.13
C LEU A 36 16.07 4.88 -6.90
N GLU A 37 15.07 4.78 -7.77
CA GLU A 37 14.02 3.76 -7.69
C GLU A 37 14.62 2.36 -7.80
N ASN A 38 15.57 2.18 -8.73
CA ASN A 38 16.24 0.90 -8.94
C ASN A 38 17.19 0.56 -7.79
N LYS A 39 17.92 1.56 -7.25
CA LYS A 39 18.75 1.39 -6.05
C LYS A 39 17.90 1.01 -4.84
N LEU A 40 16.73 1.65 -4.68
CA LEU A 40 15.79 1.37 -3.59
C LEU A 40 15.34 -0.08 -3.63
N ILE A 41 14.81 -0.56 -4.76
CA ILE A 41 14.32 -1.94 -4.83
C ILE A 41 15.45 -2.95 -4.65
N ASN A 42 16.62 -2.74 -5.25
CA ASN A 42 17.77 -3.63 -5.06
C ASN A 42 18.22 -3.71 -3.61
N SER A 43 18.15 -2.61 -2.84
CA SER A 43 18.50 -2.61 -1.42
C SER A 43 17.62 -3.50 -0.55
N LEU A 44 16.40 -3.84 -1.02
CA LEU A 44 15.47 -4.72 -0.33
C LEU A 44 15.72 -6.21 -0.59
N TYR A 45 16.69 -6.54 -1.44
CA TYR A 45 17.11 -7.91 -1.73
C TYR A 45 18.49 -8.21 -1.14
N PRO A 46 18.78 -9.47 -0.80
CA PRO A 46 20.12 -9.86 -0.40
C PRO A 46 21.11 -9.73 -1.57
N PRO A 47 22.41 -9.55 -1.29
CA PRO A 47 23.43 -9.45 -2.32
C PRO A 47 23.39 -10.63 -3.29
N GLY A 48 23.32 -10.34 -4.59
CA GLY A 48 23.27 -11.36 -5.65
C GLY A 48 21.86 -11.82 -6.06
N GLN A 49 20.80 -11.37 -5.38
CA GLN A 49 19.40 -11.60 -5.79
C GLN A 49 18.70 -10.31 -6.22
N GLU A 50 19.48 -9.32 -6.65
CA GLU A 50 18.96 -8.03 -7.09
C GLU A 50 18.12 -8.20 -8.37
N PRO A 51 16.86 -7.70 -8.39
CA PRO A 51 16.01 -7.83 -9.56
C PRO A 51 16.52 -7.00 -10.75
N ILE A 52 17.31 -5.95 -10.51
CA ILE A 52 17.80 -5.04 -11.54
C ILE A 52 19.33 -5.03 -11.53
N ALA A 53 19.95 -5.87 -12.34
CA ALA A 53 21.40 -6.07 -12.34
C ALA A 53 22.22 -4.89 -12.93
N LYS A 54 21.61 -4.06 -13.79
CA LYS A 54 22.33 -2.98 -14.48
C LYS A 54 21.58 -1.65 -14.39
N ILE A 55 22.06 -0.79 -13.50
CA ILE A 55 21.58 0.58 -13.35
C ILE A 55 22.42 1.47 -14.27
N SER A 56 21.75 2.25 -15.13
CA SER A 56 22.40 3.08 -16.14
C SER A 56 21.89 4.51 -16.02
N GLY A 57 22.69 5.42 -15.49
CA GLY A 57 22.37 6.85 -15.35
C GLY A 57 22.31 7.64 -16.66
N SER A 58 21.55 7.16 -17.65
CA SER A 58 21.40 7.80 -18.94
C SER A 58 20.34 8.90 -18.86
N LYS A 59 20.65 10.08 -19.43
CA LYS A 59 19.73 11.21 -19.52
C LYS A 59 18.71 11.10 -20.65
N MET A 60 18.66 9.96 -21.34
CA MET A 60 17.72 9.74 -22.44
C MET A 60 16.34 9.43 -21.86
N ALA A 61 15.33 10.22 -22.20
CA ALA A 61 13.97 10.07 -21.68
C ALA A 61 13.44 8.64 -21.81
N PHE A 62 13.63 8.00 -22.97
CA PHE A 62 13.22 6.60 -23.18
C PHE A 62 13.88 5.63 -22.17
N LYS A 63 15.18 5.81 -21.88
CA LYS A 63 15.89 4.95 -20.93
C LYS A 63 15.40 5.18 -19.50
N GLN A 64 15.13 6.43 -19.11
CA GLN A 64 14.58 6.74 -17.78
C GLN A 64 13.18 6.16 -17.61
N MET A 65 12.33 6.26 -18.62
CA MET A 65 11.02 5.61 -18.63
C MET A 65 11.11 4.08 -18.51
N GLU A 66 12.08 3.47 -19.20
CA GLU A 66 12.34 2.03 -19.10
C GLU A 66 12.84 1.63 -17.71
N GLN A 67 13.71 2.43 -17.09
CA GLN A 67 14.19 2.22 -15.73
C GLN A 67 13.05 2.26 -14.71
N ILE A 68 12.16 3.24 -14.81
CA ILE A 68 10.95 3.30 -13.97
C ILE A 68 10.11 2.03 -14.19
N SER A 69 9.94 1.58 -15.43
CA SER A 69 9.20 0.34 -15.71
C SER A 69 9.84 -0.91 -15.07
N GLN A 70 11.18 -0.99 -15.04
CA GLN A 70 11.90 -2.08 -14.38
C GLN A 70 11.65 -2.07 -12.87
N PHE A 71 11.71 -0.90 -12.23
CA PHE A 71 11.35 -0.73 -10.82
C PHE A 71 9.92 -1.21 -10.54
N LEU A 72 8.94 -0.79 -11.35
CA LEU A 72 7.54 -1.14 -11.15
C LEU A 72 7.31 -2.67 -11.20
N LYS A 73 7.93 -3.35 -12.18
CA LYS A 73 7.89 -4.81 -12.28
C LYS A 73 8.52 -5.49 -11.06
N ALA A 74 9.66 -4.97 -10.59
CA ALA A 74 10.34 -5.49 -9.42
C ALA A 74 9.54 -5.25 -8.12
N ALA A 75 8.85 -4.11 -8.00
CA ALA A 75 7.97 -3.79 -6.87
C ALA A 75 6.73 -4.71 -6.83
N GLU A 76 6.12 -4.99 -7.99
CA GLU A 76 5.05 -5.98 -8.12
C GLU A 76 5.52 -7.37 -7.68
N ALA A 77 6.66 -7.83 -8.22
CA ALA A 77 7.26 -9.11 -7.86
C ALA A 77 7.64 -9.19 -6.37
N TYR A 78 8.02 -8.07 -5.76
CA TYR A 78 8.30 -8.00 -4.34
C TYR A 78 7.02 -8.16 -3.48
N GLY A 79 5.83 -7.93 -4.03
CA GLY A 79 4.55 -8.14 -3.36
C GLY A 79 3.71 -6.88 -3.18
N VAL A 80 4.07 -5.76 -3.83
CA VAL A 80 3.20 -4.59 -3.89
C VAL A 80 1.98 -4.93 -4.76
N ARG A 81 0.79 -4.58 -4.30
CA ARG A 81 -0.45 -4.83 -5.05
C ARG A 81 -0.49 -3.95 -6.29
N THR A 82 -0.95 -4.49 -7.41
CA THR A 82 -1.09 -3.75 -8.67
C THR A 82 -1.95 -2.49 -8.57
N THR A 83 -2.95 -2.48 -7.68
CA THR A 83 -3.77 -1.30 -7.38
C THR A 83 -2.99 -0.14 -6.78
N ASP A 84 -1.89 -0.45 -6.09
CA ASP A 84 -1.04 0.52 -5.42
C ASP A 84 0.17 0.89 -6.29
N ILE A 85 0.32 0.34 -7.50
CA ILE A 85 1.44 0.61 -8.43
C ILE A 85 1.10 1.81 -9.32
N PHE A 86 1.99 2.80 -9.35
CA PHE A 86 1.89 3.97 -10.23
C PHE A 86 2.31 3.63 -11.67
N GLN A 87 1.98 4.51 -12.62
CA GLN A 87 2.39 4.40 -14.02
C GLN A 87 3.65 5.23 -14.30
N THR A 88 4.48 4.83 -15.26
CA THR A 88 5.70 5.57 -15.61
C THR A 88 5.49 7.08 -15.81
N VAL A 89 4.36 7.50 -16.39
CA VAL A 89 4.02 8.91 -16.59
C VAL A 89 3.74 9.68 -15.29
N ASP A 90 3.31 9.00 -14.23
CA ASP A 90 2.98 9.61 -12.94
C ASP A 90 4.23 10.17 -12.26
N LEU A 91 5.36 9.48 -12.41
CA LEU A 91 6.66 9.89 -11.91
C LEU A 91 7.44 10.72 -12.94
N TRP A 92 7.48 10.27 -14.20
CA TRP A 92 8.30 10.91 -15.24
C TRP A 92 7.77 12.29 -15.66
N GLU A 93 6.46 12.44 -15.83
CA GLU A 93 5.82 13.72 -16.17
C GLU A 93 5.18 14.38 -14.94
N GLY A 94 5.27 13.75 -13.76
CA GLY A 94 4.70 14.27 -12.51
C GLY A 94 3.17 14.31 -12.48
N LYS A 95 2.48 13.45 -13.24
CA LYS A 95 0.99 13.49 -13.37
C LYS A 95 0.25 13.12 -12.08
N ASP A 96 0.75 12.14 -11.32
CA ASP A 96 0.16 11.71 -10.05
C ASP A 96 1.25 11.30 -9.05
N MET A 97 1.89 12.29 -8.44
CA MET A 97 2.87 12.06 -7.38
C MET A 97 2.26 11.41 -6.13
N ALA A 98 0.94 11.49 -5.94
CA ALA A 98 0.28 10.80 -4.84
C ALA A 98 0.24 9.28 -5.09
N ALA A 99 0.10 8.83 -6.34
CA ALA A 99 0.25 7.42 -6.70
C ALA A 99 1.67 6.92 -6.37
N VAL A 100 2.69 7.68 -6.76
CA VAL A 100 4.10 7.35 -6.46
C VAL A 100 4.30 7.18 -4.96
N GLN A 101 3.83 8.14 -4.16
CA GLN A 101 3.93 8.07 -2.70
C GLN A 101 3.19 6.85 -2.13
N ARG A 102 1.99 6.53 -2.64
CA ARG A 102 1.25 5.32 -2.21
C ARG A 102 2.02 4.04 -2.50
N THR A 103 2.63 3.92 -3.68
CA THR A 103 3.45 2.76 -4.04
C THR A 103 4.65 2.61 -3.12
N LEU A 104 5.36 3.69 -2.80
CA LEU A 104 6.51 3.67 -1.90
C LEU A 104 6.11 3.30 -0.47
N MET A 105 5.02 3.85 0.04
CA MET A 105 4.49 3.48 1.35
C MET A 105 4.06 2.01 1.40
N ALA A 106 3.43 1.51 0.32
CA ALA A 106 3.06 0.11 0.21
C ALA A 106 4.31 -0.81 0.17
N LEU A 107 5.34 -0.43 -0.59
CA LEU A 107 6.60 -1.15 -0.69
C LEU A 107 7.31 -1.26 0.67
N GLY A 108 7.44 -0.15 1.40
CA GLY A 108 8.05 -0.14 2.74
C GLY A 108 7.28 -1.01 3.74
N SER A 109 5.95 -0.95 3.72
CA SER A 109 5.10 -1.84 4.53
C SER A 109 5.30 -3.32 4.18
N VAL A 110 5.42 -3.67 2.89
CA VAL A 110 5.71 -5.06 2.48
C VAL A 110 7.10 -5.47 2.98
N ALA A 111 8.10 -4.61 2.87
CA ALA A 111 9.46 -4.90 3.31
C ALA A 111 9.54 -5.17 4.82
N VAL A 112 8.95 -4.30 5.65
CA VAL A 112 8.87 -4.50 7.11
C VAL A 112 8.05 -5.73 7.51
N THR A 113 7.14 -6.19 6.63
CA THR A 113 6.34 -7.39 6.88
C THR A 113 7.10 -8.68 6.56
N LYS A 114 8.00 -8.67 5.58
CA LYS A 114 8.78 -9.86 5.21
C LYS A 114 9.78 -10.25 6.29
N ASP A 115 10.31 -9.27 7.02
CA ASP A 115 11.25 -9.48 8.13
C ASP A 115 12.46 -10.36 7.74
N ASP A 116 12.95 -10.18 6.50
CA ASP A 116 14.06 -10.93 5.90
C ASP A 116 15.45 -10.38 6.27
N GLY A 117 15.49 -9.36 7.13
CA GLY A 117 16.72 -8.65 7.54
C GLY A 117 17.33 -7.76 6.45
N CYS A 118 16.71 -7.63 5.27
CA CYS A 118 17.23 -6.80 4.18
C CYS A 118 16.79 -5.34 4.30
N TYR A 119 15.60 -5.08 4.88
CA TYR A 119 15.13 -3.72 5.12
C TYR A 119 16.02 -2.98 6.15
N ARG A 120 16.61 -1.85 5.72
CA ARG A 120 17.48 -0.99 6.53
C ARG A 120 16.79 0.35 6.78
N GLY A 121 15.97 0.40 7.82
CA GLY A 121 15.28 1.62 8.21
C GLY A 121 14.59 1.44 9.56
N GLU A 122 13.99 2.52 10.05
CA GLU A 122 13.19 2.47 11.27
C GLU A 122 11.86 1.75 10.94
N PRO A 123 11.52 0.63 11.61
CA PRO A 123 10.33 -0.15 11.27
C PRO A 123 9.00 0.53 11.61
N SER A 124 8.95 1.44 12.60
CA SER A 124 7.72 2.14 13.01
C SER A 124 7.19 3.12 11.96
N TRP A 125 8.02 3.53 11.00
CA TRP A 125 7.61 4.34 9.85
C TRP A 125 6.59 3.62 8.95
N PHE A 126 6.54 2.29 8.99
CA PHE A 126 5.66 1.48 8.16
C PHE A 126 4.78 0.55 8.99
N HIS A 127 3.57 0.32 8.51
CA HIS A 127 2.67 -0.64 9.14
C HIS A 127 2.91 -2.04 8.55
N ARG A 128 2.94 -3.07 9.41
CA ARG A 128 2.99 -4.46 8.95
C ARG A 128 1.67 -4.85 8.28
N LYS A 129 1.75 -5.53 7.13
CA LYS A 129 0.61 -6.12 6.44
C LYS A 129 0.21 -7.40 7.18
N ALA A 130 -1.08 -7.70 7.17
CA ALA A 130 -1.59 -8.95 7.73
C ALA A 130 -1.08 -10.14 6.91
N GLN A 131 -0.41 -11.08 7.54
CA GLN A 131 -0.02 -12.35 6.93
C GLN A 131 -1.05 -13.43 7.25
N GLN A 132 -1.27 -14.34 6.28
CA GLN A 132 -2.14 -15.48 6.51
C GLN A 132 -1.52 -16.40 7.57
N ASN A 133 -2.17 -16.54 8.71
CA ASN A 133 -1.80 -17.55 9.70
C ASN A 133 -2.44 -18.90 9.32
N ARG A 134 -1.77 -19.65 8.43
CA ARG A 134 -2.21 -21.00 8.06
C ARG A 134 -1.84 -21.96 9.18
N ARG A 135 -2.80 -22.23 10.07
CA ARG A 135 -2.64 -23.21 11.15
C ARG A 135 -2.64 -24.62 10.55
N GLY A 136 -1.52 -25.33 10.69
CA GLY A 136 -1.46 -26.76 10.45
C GLY A 136 -1.96 -27.50 11.68
N PHE A 137 -2.99 -28.32 11.52
CA PHE A 137 -3.46 -29.23 12.55
C PHE A 137 -3.00 -30.64 12.19
N SER A 138 -2.61 -31.45 13.20
CA SER A 138 -2.32 -32.86 12.94
C SER A 138 -3.59 -33.60 12.52
N GLU A 139 -3.43 -34.69 11.77
CA GLU A 139 -4.58 -35.52 11.36
C GLU A 139 -5.36 -36.03 12.58
N GLU A 140 -4.65 -36.38 13.65
CA GLU A 140 -5.26 -36.77 14.92
C GLU A 140 -6.08 -35.63 15.54
N GLN A 141 -5.56 -34.40 15.54
CA GLN A 141 -6.27 -33.22 16.06
C GLN A 141 -7.50 -32.88 15.21
N LEU A 142 -7.42 -33.03 13.88
CA LEU A 142 -8.57 -32.88 12.99
C LEU A 142 -9.63 -33.95 13.26
N ARG A 143 -9.23 -35.21 13.46
CA ARG A 143 -10.13 -36.32 13.79
C ARG A 143 -10.80 -36.15 15.16
N GLN A 144 -10.06 -35.68 16.16
CA GLN A 144 -10.62 -35.31 17.46
C GLN A 144 -11.63 -34.17 17.30
N GLY A 145 -11.32 -33.17 16.46
CA GLY A 145 -12.23 -32.05 16.15
C GLY A 145 -13.57 -32.47 15.52
N GLN A 146 -13.60 -33.53 14.70
CA GLN A 146 -14.84 -34.06 14.12
C GLN A 146 -15.81 -34.59 15.18
N ASN A 147 -15.29 -35.06 16.31
CA ASN A 147 -16.09 -35.58 17.43
C ASN A 147 -16.46 -34.49 18.45
N VAL A 148 -15.94 -33.27 18.30
CA VAL A 148 -16.34 -32.13 19.13
C VAL A 148 -17.60 -31.50 18.51
N ILE A 149 -18.76 -31.84 19.07
CA ILE A 149 -20.01 -31.15 18.74
C ILE A 149 -19.88 -29.72 19.27
N GLY A 150 -19.72 -28.75 18.35
CA GLY A 150 -19.79 -27.34 18.70
C GLY A 150 -21.09 -27.05 19.42
N LEU A 151 -21.05 -26.22 20.47
CA LEU A 151 -22.23 -25.81 21.23
C LEU A 151 -23.29 -25.26 20.26
N GLN A 152 -24.32 -26.06 19.95
CA GLN A 152 -25.31 -25.68 18.95
C GLN A 152 -26.29 -24.62 19.47
N MET A 153 -26.28 -24.32 20.77
CA MET A 153 -27.05 -23.25 21.40
C MET A 153 -26.43 -22.97 22.78
N GLY A 154 -25.59 -21.94 22.92
CA GLY A 154 -25.22 -21.33 24.21
C GLY A 154 -24.57 -22.25 25.26
N SER A 155 -23.35 -21.93 25.69
CA SER A 155 -22.77 -22.58 26.87
C SER A 155 -23.59 -22.23 28.11
N ASN A 156 -24.22 -23.24 28.74
CA ASN A 156 -24.87 -23.08 30.05
C ASN A 156 -23.86 -22.98 31.21
N LYS A 157 -22.54 -23.06 30.95
CA LYS A 157 -21.50 -23.01 31.97
C LYS A 157 -21.44 -21.70 32.78
N GLY A 158 -22.23 -20.67 32.42
CA GLY A 158 -22.43 -19.45 33.22
C GLY A 158 -23.90 -19.15 33.56
N ALA A 159 -24.85 -19.97 33.12
CA ALA A 159 -26.27 -19.77 33.41
C ALA A 159 -26.63 -20.50 34.70
N SER A 160 -26.58 -19.79 35.83
CA SER A 160 -27.13 -20.34 37.08
C SER A 160 -28.65 -20.47 36.93
N GLN A 161 -29.24 -21.56 37.42
CA GLN A 161 -30.69 -21.78 37.44
C GLN A 161 -31.44 -20.78 38.35
N ALA A 162 -30.74 -19.83 38.99
CA ALA A 162 -31.35 -18.79 39.79
C ALA A 162 -32.24 -17.89 38.91
N GLY A 163 -33.55 -17.96 39.11
CA GLY A 163 -34.53 -17.14 38.40
C GLY A 163 -35.22 -17.82 37.21
N MET A 164 -34.89 -19.08 36.87
CA MET A 164 -35.71 -19.84 35.92
C MET A 164 -37.00 -20.31 36.62
N THR A 165 -38.13 -19.71 36.24
CA THR A 165 -39.45 -20.15 36.72
C THR A 165 -39.84 -21.44 35.99
N GLY A 166 -40.05 -22.52 36.74
CA GLY A 166 -40.54 -23.78 36.18
C GLY A 166 -41.93 -23.60 35.54
N TYR A 167 -42.20 -24.35 34.47
CA TYR A 167 -43.54 -24.42 33.88
C TYR A 167 -44.57 -24.79 34.97
N GLY A 168 -45.57 -23.94 35.17
CA GLY A 168 -46.63 -24.14 36.16
C GLY A 168 -46.56 -23.27 37.42
N MET A 169 -45.62 -22.31 37.51
CA MET A 169 -45.58 -21.38 38.65
C MET A 169 -46.81 -20.45 38.63
N PRO A 170 -47.65 -20.44 39.68
CA PRO A 170 -48.84 -19.58 39.72
C PRO A 170 -48.44 -18.10 39.83
N ARG A 171 -49.15 -17.23 39.11
CA ARG A 171 -48.92 -15.78 39.11
C ARG A 171 -49.29 -15.22 40.49
N GLN A 172 -48.35 -14.52 41.12
CA GLN A 172 -48.61 -13.83 42.38
C GLN A 172 -49.44 -12.57 42.06
N ILE A 173 -50.69 -12.53 42.52
CA ILE A 173 -51.58 -11.37 42.39
C ILE A 173 -51.56 -10.66 43.75
N LEU A 174 -51.23 -9.37 43.76
CA LEU A 174 -51.27 -8.50 44.95
C LEU A 174 -52.61 -7.77 45.00
#